data_AF-A0A7S2DUH5-F1
#
_entry.id   AF-A0A7S2DUH5-F1
#
_cell.length_a   1.000
_cell.length_b   1.000
_cell.length_c   1.000
_cell.angle_alpha   90.00
_cell.angle_beta   90.00
_cell.angle_gamma   90.00
#
_symmetry.space_group_name_H-M   'P 1'
#
loop_
_entity.id
_entity.type
_entity.pdbx_description
1 polymer ?
#
loop_
_entity_poly.entity_id
_entity_poly.type
_entity_poly.pdbx_seq_one_letter_code
_entity_poly.pdbx_strand_id
1 'polypeptide(L)'
;VMAPLTEEDTIFSIIESCCTFPSHVSTSKPLRDAASEADTKLSAYAVEASARQDLYQAMVKYSETDEAKSLGGERKRCLEKKMLAARRKGLHLEAAISAEVKEILKRISDLGIQFSKNLGEEKTEFTFSEAELAGLPADFISERTQADGTCKVTLKYPDYIPVMERCR
;
A
#
# COMPACT_ATOMS: atom_id res chain seq x y z
N VAL A 1 3.37 29.16 -9.95
CA VAL A 1 3.42 28.19 -8.82
C VAL A 1 2.92 26.81 -9.23
N MET A 2 1.76 26.69 -9.88
CA MET A 2 1.18 25.36 -10.19
C MET A 2 1.88 24.59 -11.32
N ALA A 3 2.28 25.25 -12.41
CA ALA A 3 2.93 24.60 -13.55
C ALA A 3 4.18 23.75 -13.20
N PRO A 4 5.18 24.26 -12.46
CA PRO A 4 6.35 23.46 -12.11
C PRO A 4 6.01 22.28 -11.19
N LEU A 5 5.01 22.42 -10.31
CA LEU A 5 4.56 21.32 -9.46
C LEU A 5 3.91 20.21 -10.29
N THR A 6 3.08 20.56 -11.27
CA THR A 6 2.44 19.55 -12.14
C THR A 6 3.42 18.88 -13.09
N GLU A 7 4.46 19.60 -13.53
CA GLU A 7 5.53 19.05 -14.35
C GLU A 7 6.38 18.06 -13.56
N GLU A 8 6.74 18.44 -12.32
CA GLU A 8 7.45 17.56 -11.40
C GLU A 8 6.64 16.30 -11.07
N ASP A 9 5.34 16.41 -10.74
CA ASP A 9 4.48 15.24 -10.50
C ASP A 9 4.49 14.27 -11.70
N THR A 10 4.48 14.82 -12.92
CA THR A 10 4.45 14.04 -14.16
C THR A 10 5.75 13.27 -14.35
N ILE A 11 6.88 13.96 -14.18
CA ILE A 11 8.22 13.35 -14.28
C ILE A 11 8.39 12.30 -13.19
N PHE A 12 8.01 12.62 -11.95
CA PHE A 12 8.09 11.72 -10.81
C PHE A 12 7.30 10.43 -11.07
N SER A 13 6.05 10.53 -11.52
CA SER A 13 5.20 9.37 -11.78
C SER A 13 5.78 8.43 -12.85
N ILE A 14 6.41 8.98 -13.89
CA ILE A 14 7.08 8.17 -14.92
C ILE A 14 8.28 7.43 -14.32
N ILE A 15 9.14 8.14 -13.58
CA ILE A 15 10.33 7.56 -12.95
C ILE A 15 9.91 6.48 -11.95
N GLU A 16 8.94 6.78 -11.10
CA GLU A 16 8.41 5.86 -10.10
C GLU A 16 7.95 4.57 -10.77
N SER A 17 7.10 4.65 -11.78
CA SER A 17 6.63 3.46 -12.50
C SER A 17 7.77 2.64 -13.11
N CYS A 18 8.73 3.29 -13.77
CA CYS A 18 9.88 2.61 -14.35
C CYS A 18 10.76 1.90 -13.31
N CYS A 19 10.90 2.48 -12.12
CA CYS A 19 11.74 1.95 -11.05
C CYS A 19 11.05 0.86 -10.23
N THR A 20 9.74 0.95 -9.99
CA THR A 20 9.03 0.07 -9.05
C THR A 20 8.35 -1.12 -9.72
N PHE A 21 7.84 -0.94 -10.95
CA PHE A 21 7.12 -2.00 -11.67
C PHE A 21 7.90 -3.32 -11.84
N PRO A 22 9.22 -3.32 -12.08
CA PRO A 22 9.99 -4.57 -12.19
C PRO A 22 9.91 -5.47 -10.96
N SER A 23 9.63 -4.94 -9.77
CA SER A 23 9.47 -5.72 -8.53
C SER A 23 8.37 -6.80 -8.64
N HIS A 24 7.35 -6.57 -9.46
CA HIS A 24 6.19 -7.46 -9.60
C HIS A 24 6.32 -8.48 -10.71
N VAL A 25 7.06 -8.15 -11.78
CA VAL A 25 7.00 -8.90 -13.05
C VAL A 25 8.36 -9.43 -13.54
N SER A 26 9.47 -8.87 -13.06
CA SER A 26 10.80 -9.26 -13.54
C SER A 26 11.09 -10.72 -13.19
N THR A 27 11.68 -11.48 -14.11
CA THR A 27 12.17 -12.84 -13.85
C THR A 27 13.46 -12.83 -13.03
N SER A 28 14.22 -11.74 -13.04
CA SER A 28 15.49 -11.60 -12.31
C SER A 28 15.27 -11.20 -10.84
N LYS A 29 15.66 -12.07 -9.90
CA LYS A 29 15.56 -11.80 -8.46
C LYS A 29 16.35 -10.55 -8.03
N PRO A 30 17.63 -10.36 -8.42
CA PRO A 30 18.36 -9.15 -8.05
C PRO A 30 17.68 -7.86 -8.53
N LEU A 31 17.05 -7.88 -9.72
CA LEU A 31 16.31 -6.73 -10.22
C LEU A 31 15.02 -6.47 -9.43
N ARG A 32 14.30 -7.52 -9.02
CA ARG A 32 13.12 -7.36 -8.15
C ARG A 32 13.50 -6.77 -6.80
N ASP A 33 14.56 -7.29 -6.18
CA ASP A 33 15.03 -6.80 -4.88
C ASP A 33 15.42 -5.31 -4.96
N ALA A 34 16.16 -4.92 -6.01
CA ALA A 34 16.53 -3.52 -6.25
C ALA A 34 15.30 -2.61 -6.52
N ALA A 35 14.31 -3.09 -7.26
CA ALA A 35 13.07 -2.36 -7.52
C ALA A 35 12.23 -2.17 -6.24
N SER A 36 12.16 -3.18 -5.36
CA SER A 36 11.50 -3.05 -4.04
C SER A 36 12.21 -2.07 -3.12
N GLU A 37 13.54 -2.00 -3.17
CA GLU A 37 14.31 -0.99 -2.44
C GLU A 37 14.06 0.42 -3.01
N ALA A 38 14.00 0.56 -4.34
CA ALA A 38 13.64 1.82 -4.99
C ALA A 38 12.22 2.27 -4.59
N ASP A 39 11.25 1.36 -4.57
CA ASP A 39 9.88 1.64 -4.12
C ASP A 39 9.84 2.18 -2.69
N THR A 40 10.60 1.57 -1.78
CA THR A 40 10.72 2.03 -0.39
C THR A 40 11.25 3.46 -0.32
N LYS A 41 12.29 3.78 -1.09
CA LYS A 41 12.91 5.13 -1.11
C LYS A 41 12.00 6.17 -1.75
N LEU A 42 11.37 5.85 -2.87
CA LEU A 42 10.47 6.74 -3.61
C LEU A 42 9.19 7.02 -2.81
N SER A 43 8.64 6.01 -2.14
CA SER A 43 7.50 6.16 -1.23
C SER A 43 7.84 7.11 -0.07
N ALA A 44 9.02 6.95 0.55
CA ALA A 44 9.47 7.85 1.61
C ALA A 44 9.63 9.29 1.12
N TYR A 45 10.23 9.49 -0.07
CA TYR A 45 10.33 10.79 -0.71
C TYR A 45 8.95 11.41 -0.98
N ALA A 46 8.00 10.66 -1.54
CA ALA A 46 6.66 11.16 -1.84
C ALA A 46 5.92 11.64 -0.57
N VAL A 47 6.09 10.91 0.54
CA VAL A 47 5.57 11.32 1.84
C VAL A 47 6.19 12.64 2.28
N GLU A 48 7.51 12.76 2.25
CA GLU A 48 8.23 13.98 2.65
C GLU A 48 7.85 15.18 1.79
N ALA A 49 7.93 15.05 0.46
CA ALA A 49 7.60 16.09 -0.50
C ALA A 49 6.16 16.58 -0.29
N SER A 50 5.24 15.67 -0.03
CA SER A 50 3.84 16.01 0.20
C SER A 50 3.53 16.64 1.57
N ALA A 51 4.49 16.59 2.51
CA ALA A 51 4.40 17.20 3.84
C ALA A 51 5.09 18.57 3.92
N ARG A 52 5.60 19.08 2.79
CA ARG A 52 6.27 20.39 2.68
C ARG A 52 5.31 21.56 2.97
N GLN A 53 5.42 22.09 4.19
CA GLN A 53 4.62 23.23 4.65
C GLN A 53 4.83 24.50 3.83
N ASP A 54 6.06 24.75 3.41
CA ASP A 54 6.45 25.89 2.59
C ASP A 54 5.81 25.85 1.18
N LEU A 55 5.76 24.67 0.55
CA LEU A 55 5.05 24.48 -0.72
C LEU A 55 3.55 24.68 -0.54
N TYR A 56 2.97 24.21 0.58
CA TYR A 56 1.58 24.48 0.90
C TYR A 56 1.31 25.98 1.07
N GLN A 57 2.15 26.70 1.81
CA GLN A 57 2.02 28.16 1.96
C GLN A 57 2.14 28.90 0.62
N ALA A 58 3.03 28.46 -0.27
CA ALA A 58 3.14 29.02 -1.61
C ALA A 58 1.86 28.79 -2.44
N MET A 59 1.24 27.60 -2.33
CA MET A 59 -0.05 27.31 -2.98
C MET A 59 -1.19 28.14 -2.38
N VAL A 60 -1.22 28.36 -1.06
CA VAL A 60 -2.20 29.24 -0.41
C VAL A 60 -2.07 30.67 -0.93
N LYS A 61 -0.85 31.23 -0.94
CA LYS A 61 -0.60 32.57 -1.50
C LYS A 61 -1.01 32.67 -2.96
N TYR A 62 -0.69 31.65 -3.77
CA TYR A 62 -1.12 31.61 -5.17
C TYR A 62 -2.65 31.60 -5.28
N SER A 63 -3.34 30.82 -4.45
CA SER A 63 -4.81 30.70 -4.48
C SER A 63 -5.55 32.01 -4.22
N GLU A 64 -4.90 32.98 -3.56
CA GLU A 64 -5.46 34.30 -3.26
C GLU A 64 -5.32 35.30 -4.42
N THR A 65 -4.49 34.99 -5.42
CA THR A 65 -4.25 35.85 -6.59
C THR A 65 -5.44 35.84 -7.56
N ASP A 66 -5.58 36.92 -8.33
CA ASP A 66 -6.62 37.02 -9.36
C ASP A 66 -6.39 36.02 -10.50
N GLU A 67 -5.13 35.70 -10.80
CA GLU A 67 -4.76 34.62 -11.73
C GLU A 67 -5.39 33.29 -11.30
N ALA A 68 -5.18 32.87 -10.05
CA ALA A 68 -5.74 31.63 -9.54
C ALA A 68 -7.27 31.63 -9.50
N LYS A 69 -7.90 32.77 -9.15
CA LYS A 69 -9.37 32.92 -9.15
C LYS A 69 -9.96 32.83 -10.55
N SER A 70 -9.22 33.26 -11.57
CA SER A 70 -9.63 33.21 -12.98
C SER A 70 -9.45 31.83 -13.64
N LEU A 71 -8.82 30.86 -12.95
CA LEU A 71 -8.63 29.52 -13.49
C LEU A 71 -9.98 28.84 -13.78
N GLY A 72 -10.08 28.22 -14.96
CA GLY A 72 -11.21 27.39 -15.37
C GLY A 72 -10.84 25.90 -15.47
N GLY A 73 -11.87 25.06 -15.53
CA GLY A 73 -11.74 23.64 -15.87
C GLY A 73 -10.75 22.85 -15.01
N GLU A 74 -9.91 22.05 -15.66
CA GLU A 74 -8.97 21.14 -15.01
C GLU A 74 -7.92 21.85 -14.15
N ARG A 75 -7.44 23.03 -14.58
CA ARG A 75 -6.43 23.78 -13.82
C ARG A 75 -6.95 24.23 -12.47
N LYS A 76 -8.20 24.71 -12.42
CA LYS A 76 -8.88 25.06 -11.16
C LYS A 76 -9.05 23.83 -10.27
N ARG A 77 -9.55 22.73 -10.84
CA ARG A 77 -9.73 21.46 -10.12
C ARG A 77 -8.41 20.94 -9.55
N CYS A 78 -7.31 21.03 -10.30
CA CYS A 78 -5.99 20.60 -9.85
C CYS A 78 -5.54 21.38 -8.60
N LEU A 79 -5.65 22.71 -8.63
CA LEU A 79 -5.37 23.56 -7.47
C LEU A 79 -6.23 23.19 -6.25
N GLU A 80 -7.55 23.05 -6.44
CA GLU A 80 -8.48 22.66 -5.37
C GLU A 80 -8.13 21.30 -4.76
N LYS A 81 -7.79 20.31 -5.59
CA LYS A 81 -7.43 18.96 -5.14
C LYS A 81 -6.10 18.93 -4.40
N LYS A 82 -5.08 19.65 -4.88
CA LYS A 82 -3.78 19.76 -4.20
C LYS A 82 -3.93 20.47 -2.85
N MET A 83 -4.71 21.55 -2.78
CA MET A 83 -5.01 22.22 -1.51
C MET A 83 -5.79 21.31 -0.54
N LEU A 84 -6.80 20.58 -1.03
CA LEU A 84 -7.57 19.66 -0.21
C LEU A 84 -6.69 18.52 0.35
N ALA A 85 -5.81 17.95 -0.48
CA ALA A 85 -4.86 16.92 -0.06
C ALA A 85 -3.92 17.44 1.04
N ALA A 86 -3.38 18.64 0.89
CA ALA A 86 -2.56 19.28 1.92
C ALA A 86 -3.33 19.52 3.23
N ARG A 87 -4.59 19.97 3.14
CA ARG A 87 -5.45 20.13 4.32
C ARG A 87 -5.72 18.82 5.04
N ARG A 88 -5.99 17.73 4.31
CA ARG A 88 -6.18 16.38 4.88
C ARG A 88 -4.93 15.84 5.58
N LYS A 89 -3.75 16.34 5.19
CA LYS A 89 -2.47 16.05 5.85
C LYS A 89 -2.17 16.98 7.04
N GLY A 90 -3.06 17.92 7.35
CA GLY A 90 -2.90 18.83 8.48
C GLY A 90 -1.97 20.02 8.24
N LEU A 91 -1.53 20.29 6.99
CA LEU A 91 -0.60 21.39 6.69
C LEU A 91 -1.20 22.80 6.93
N HIS A 92 -2.49 22.89 7.19
CA HIS A 92 -3.15 24.15 7.57
C HIS A 92 -3.25 24.35 9.08
N LEU A 93 -2.89 23.33 9.86
CA LEU A 93 -2.99 23.32 11.31
C LEU A 93 -1.74 23.93 11.94
N GLU A 94 -1.87 24.35 13.20
CA GLU A 94 -0.71 24.77 13.98
C GLU A 94 0.29 23.63 14.17
N ALA A 95 1.57 23.98 14.33
CA ALA A 95 2.66 23.00 14.36
C ALA A 95 2.46 21.89 15.42
N ALA A 96 1.90 22.23 16.58
CA ALA A 96 1.60 21.26 17.64
C ALA A 96 0.57 20.20 17.19
N ILE A 97 -0.54 20.65 16.58
CA ILE A 97 -1.60 19.75 16.09
C ILE A 97 -1.09 18.95 14.90
N SER A 98 -0.32 19.56 13.99
CA SER A 98 0.28 18.86 12.86
C SER A 98 1.26 17.76 13.30
N ALA A 99 2.01 17.96 14.39
CA ALA A 99 2.89 16.95 14.95
C ALA A 99 2.09 15.76 15.53
N GLU A 100 0.98 16.04 16.23
CA GLU A 100 0.09 15.00 16.75
C GLU A 100 -0.54 14.17 15.62
N VAL A 101 -1.07 14.83 14.57
CA VAL A 101 -1.62 14.14 13.38
C VAL A 101 -0.58 13.25 12.72
N LYS A 102 0.67 13.72 12.61
CA LYS A 102 1.77 12.93 12.04
C LYS A 102 2.04 11.66 12.85
N GLU A 103 2.10 11.75 14.17
CA GLU A 103 2.31 10.59 15.04
C GLU A 103 1.14 9.59 14.98
N ILE A 104 -0.10 10.08 14.90
CA ILE A 104 -1.29 9.23 14.73
C ILE A 104 -1.23 8.48 13.39
N LEU A 105 -0.94 9.18 12.29
CA LEU A 105 -0.85 8.56 10.97
C LEU A 105 0.28 7.53 10.90
N LYS A 106 1.43 7.81 11.52
CA LYS A 106 2.53 6.86 11.66
C LYS A 106 2.08 5.61 12.40
N ARG A 107 1.41 5.78 13.55
CA ARG A 107 0.89 4.65 14.32
C ARG A 107 -0.15 3.83 13.57
N ILE A 108 -1.03 4.45 12.80
CA ILE A 108 -2.00 3.75 11.94
C ILE A 108 -1.26 2.91 10.89
N SER A 109 -0.23 3.47 10.24
CA SER A 109 0.59 2.75 9.27
C SER A 109 1.29 1.56 9.91
N ASP A 110 1.95 1.76 11.05
CA ASP A 110 2.66 0.71 11.78
C ASP A 110 1.71 -0.43 12.19
N LEU A 111 0.52 -0.09 12.72
CA LEU A 111 -0.51 -1.07 13.08
C LEU A 111 -1.04 -1.83 11.86
N GLY A 112 -1.23 -1.17 10.71
CA GLY A 112 -1.67 -1.82 9.48
C GLY A 112 -0.63 -2.80 8.93
N ILE A 113 0.65 -2.42 8.98
CA ILE A 113 1.77 -3.30 8.60
C ILE A 113 1.83 -4.50 9.55
N GLN A 114 1.77 -4.27 10.86
CA GLN A 114 1.79 -5.35 11.86
C GLN A 114 0.61 -6.30 11.69
N PHE A 115 -0.60 -5.77 11.48
CA PHE A 115 -1.79 -6.58 11.24
C PHE A 115 -1.62 -7.50 10.01
N SER A 116 -1.15 -6.93 8.89
CA SER A 116 -0.92 -7.68 7.66
C SER A 116 0.18 -8.73 7.83
N LYS A 117 1.27 -8.37 8.52
CA LYS A 117 2.37 -9.28 8.84
C LYS A 117 1.90 -10.45 9.69
N ASN A 118 1.12 -10.18 10.74
CA ASN A 118 0.59 -11.21 11.63
C ASN A 118 -0.24 -12.25 10.86
N LEU A 119 -1.08 -11.81 9.90
CA LEU A 119 -1.87 -12.73 9.05
C LEU A 119 -1.03 -13.44 7.98
N GLY A 120 -0.03 -12.75 7.40
CA GLY A 120 0.85 -13.32 6.39
C GLY A 120 1.80 -14.38 6.94
N GLU A 121 2.32 -14.16 8.16
CA GLU A 121 3.25 -15.06 8.85
C GLU A 121 2.55 -16.13 9.70
N GLU A 122 1.22 -16.10 9.79
CA GLU A 122 0.43 -17.13 10.45
C GLU A 122 0.66 -18.50 9.77
N LYS A 123 0.90 -19.53 10.58
CA LYS A 123 1.24 -20.91 10.15
C LYS A 123 0.53 -21.93 11.04
N THR A 124 -0.68 -21.62 11.48
CA THR A 124 -1.53 -22.57 12.21
C THR A 124 -1.88 -23.72 11.29
N GLU A 125 -1.67 -24.91 11.82
CA GLU A 125 -1.76 -26.18 11.11
C GLU A 125 -2.58 -27.13 11.97
N PHE A 126 -3.40 -27.92 11.30
CA PHE A 126 -4.21 -28.96 11.91
C PHE A 126 -3.87 -30.28 11.24
N THR A 127 -3.87 -31.34 12.05
CA THR A 127 -3.59 -32.69 11.59
C THR A 127 -4.88 -33.49 11.64
N PHE A 128 -5.23 -34.11 10.52
CA PHE A 128 -6.41 -34.94 10.37
C PHE A 128 -6.03 -36.30 9.79
N SER A 129 -6.81 -37.32 10.08
CA SER A 129 -6.81 -38.57 9.33
C SER A 129 -7.51 -38.40 7.97
N GLU A 130 -7.23 -39.28 7.01
CA GLU A 130 -7.94 -39.30 5.72
C GLU A 130 -9.46 -39.45 5.90
N ALA A 131 -9.89 -40.21 6.91
CA ALA A 131 -11.30 -40.42 7.22
C ALA A 131 -12.01 -39.14 7.70
N GLU A 132 -11.30 -38.27 8.43
CA GLU A 132 -11.83 -36.97 8.89
C GLU A 132 -11.92 -35.93 7.75
N LEU A 133 -11.26 -36.19 6.62
CA LEU A 133 -11.27 -35.34 5.42
C LEU A 133 -12.18 -35.91 4.31
N ALA A 134 -13.14 -36.77 4.67
CA ALA A 134 -14.04 -37.42 3.73
C ALA A 134 -14.82 -36.39 2.88
N GLY A 135 -14.86 -36.61 1.56
CA GLY A 135 -15.52 -35.73 0.59
C GLY A 135 -14.57 -34.80 -0.18
N LEU A 136 -13.31 -34.68 0.27
CA LEU A 136 -12.28 -33.98 -0.48
C LEU A 136 -11.70 -34.85 -1.62
N PRO A 137 -11.22 -34.24 -2.72
CA PRO A 137 -10.58 -34.98 -3.82
C PRO A 137 -9.31 -35.72 -3.36
N ALA A 138 -9.03 -36.89 -3.95
CA ALA A 138 -7.85 -37.68 -3.61
C ALA A 138 -6.53 -36.91 -3.82
N ASP A 139 -6.44 -36.12 -4.90
CA ASP A 139 -5.26 -35.30 -5.18
C ASP A 139 -4.98 -34.31 -4.03
N PHE A 140 -6.03 -33.65 -3.51
CA PHE A 140 -5.93 -32.71 -2.39
C PHE A 140 -5.36 -33.38 -1.13
N ILE A 141 -5.85 -34.58 -0.81
CA ILE A 141 -5.42 -35.37 0.34
C ILE A 141 -3.97 -35.82 0.16
N SER A 142 -3.62 -36.34 -1.02
CA SER A 142 -2.29 -36.87 -1.31
C SER A 142 -1.19 -35.80 -1.23
N GLU A 143 -1.45 -34.58 -1.69
CA GLU A 143 -0.50 -33.46 -1.62
C GLU A 143 -0.21 -33.02 -0.17
N ARG A 144 -1.10 -33.36 0.76
CA ARG A 144 -1.09 -32.92 2.16
C ARG A 144 -0.77 -34.04 3.14
N THR A 145 -0.64 -35.27 2.66
CA THR A 145 -0.29 -36.44 3.47
C THR A 145 1.18 -36.40 3.87
N GLN A 146 1.46 -36.61 5.16
CA GLN A 146 2.80 -36.68 5.72
C GLN A 146 3.30 -38.13 5.78
N ALA A 147 4.59 -38.30 6.10
CA ALA A 147 5.22 -39.62 6.19
C ALA A 147 4.62 -40.53 7.28
N ASP A 148 3.93 -39.95 8.27
CA ASP A 148 3.22 -40.69 9.34
C ASP A 148 1.79 -41.11 8.96
N GLY A 149 1.35 -40.80 7.73
CA GLY A 149 0.01 -41.12 7.22
C GLY A 149 -1.07 -40.11 7.60
N THR A 150 -0.74 -39.03 8.30
CA THR A 150 -1.69 -37.95 8.62
C THR A 150 -1.69 -36.84 7.57
N CYS A 151 -2.81 -36.15 7.41
CA CYS A 151 -2.96 -35.04 6.48
C CYS A 151 -2.86 -33.70 7.21
N LYS A 152 -1.98 -32.81 6.72
CA LYS A 152 -1.79 -31.48 7.28
C LYS A 152 -2.59 -30.45 6.49
N VAL A 153 -3.45 -29.72 7.20
CA VAL A 153 -4.33 -28.69 6.64
C VAL A 153 -4.02 -27.35 7.32
N THR A 154 -3.88 -26.29 6.52
CA THR A 154 -3.61 -24.93 7.00
C THR A 154 -4.86 -24.05 6.96
N LEU A 155 -4.78 -22.85 7.52
CA LEU A 155 -5.81 -21.81 7.37
C LEU A 155 -5.65 -21.00 6.07
N LYS A 156 -4.73 -21.36 5.18
CA LYS A 156 -4.57 -20.65 3.89
C LYS A 156 -5.72 -21.00 2.96
N TYR A 157 -6.10 -20.04 2.10
CA TYR A 157 -7.24 -20.20 1.20
C TYR A 157 -7.24 -21.49 0.34
N PRO A 158 -6.10 -21.98 -0.19
CA PRO A 158 -6.08 -23.25 -0.91
C PRO A 158 -6.50 -24.47 -0.09
N ASP A 159 -6.44 -24.40 1.24
CA ASP A 159 -6.82 -25.48 2.16
C ASP A 159 -8.19 -25.23 2.78
N TYR A 160 -8.38 -24.03 3.34
CA TYR A 160 -9.59 -23.66 4.07
C TYR A 160 -10.85 -23.73 3.19
N ILE A 161 -10.80 -23.18 1.97
CA ILE A 161 -11.98 -23.12 1.11
C ILE A 161 -12.46 -24.52 0.71
N PRO A 162 -11.61 -25.43 0.17
CA PRO A 162 -12.05 -26.78 -0.16
C PRO A 162 -12.59 -27.56 1.03
N VAL A 163 -11.92 -27.47 2.19
CA VAL A 163 -12.34 -28.19 3.41
C VAL A 163 -13.73 -27.75 3.83
N MET A 164 -13.97 -26.43 3.93
CA MET A 164 -15.27 -25.90 4.35
C MET A 164 -16.39 -26.17 3.36
N GLU A 165 -16.09 -26.30 2.07
CA GLU A 165 -17.10 -26.52 1.03
C GLU A 165 -17.41 -28.00 0.76
N ARG A 166 -16.44 -28.91 0.98
CA ARG A 166 -16.52 -30.29 0.46
C ARG A 166 -16.34 -31.38 1.50
N CYS A 167 -15.78 -31.07 2.66
CA CYS A 167 -15.65 -32.04 3.76
C CYS A 167 -17.04 -32.38 4.31
N ARG A 168 -17.31 -33.66 4.58
CA ARG A 168 -18.62 -34.18 5.00
C ARG A 168 -18.69 -34.53 6.48
#